data_AF-A0A954QUV5-F1
#
_entry.id   AF-A0A954QUV5-F1
#
_cell.length_a   1.000
_cell.length_b   1.000
_cell.length_c   1.000
_cell.angle_alpha   90.00
_cell.angle_beta   90.00
_cell.angle_gamma   90.00
#
_symmetry.space_group_name_H-M   'P 1'
#
loop_
_entity.id
_entity.type
_entity.pdbx_description
1 polymer ?
#
loop_
_entity_poly.entity_id
_entity_poly.type
_entity_poly.pdbx_seq_one_letter_code
_entity_poly.pdbx_strand_id
1 'polypeptide(L)'
;FFGPYAGLYWLLIFCNCLAPQLLWFKAVRRLPVILFVLSLVINVGMWLERFIICVVSLHRDHLPSSWDMYYPTFWDWAFYLGTIGLFLTLLLLFIRLLPVISISEMRELVEEHS
;
A
#
# COMPACT_ATOMS: atom_id res chain seq x y z
N PHE A 1 -11.10 -12.27 -18.05
CA PHE A 1 -12.22 -12.31 -17.09
C PHE A 1 -12.43 -13.70 -16.47
N PHE A 2 -12.17 -14.80 -17.19
CA PHE A 2 -12.03 -16.15 -16.61
C PHE A 2 -10.57 -16.61 -16.73
N GLY A 3 -10.00 -17.03 -15.61
CA GLY A 3 -8.62 -17.49 -15.44
C GLY A 3 -8.28 -17.64 -13.95
N PRO A 4 -7.23 -18.39 -13.59
CA PRO A 4 -6.91 -18.72 -12.20
C PRO A 4 -6.67 -17.49 -11.30
N TYR A 5 -6.31 -16.33 -11.88
CA TYR A 5 -6.07 -15.07 -11.15
C TYR A 5 -7.27 -14.08 -11.17
N ALA A 6 -8.46 -14.50 -11.63
CA ALA A 6 -9.63 -13.63 -11.74
C ALA A 6 -10.08 -13.07 -10.37
N GLY A 7 -10.04 -13.88 -9.30
CA GLY A 7 -10.40 -13.42 -7.96
C GLY A 7 -9.49 -12.29 -7.44
N LEU A 8 -8.20 -12.37 -7.70
CA LEU A 8 -7.22 -11.35 -7.34
C LEU A 8 -7.42 -10.05 -8.15
N TYR A 9 -7.78 -10.18 -9.43
CA TYR A 9 -8.10 -9.03 -10.29
C TYR A 9 -9.38 -8.30 -9.83
N TRP A 10 -10.43 -9.02 -9.44
CA TRP A 10 -11.65 -8.41 -8.88
C TRP A 10 -11.39 -7.74 -7.53
N LEU A 11 -10.56 -8.34 -6.68
CA LEU A 11 -10.17 -7.76 -5.39
C LEU A 11 -9.34 -6.48 -5.56
N LEU A 12 -8.50 -6.41 -6.59
CA LEU A 12 -7.79 -5.21 -6.98
C LEU A 12 -8.75 -4.09 -7.41
N ILE A 13 -9.72 -4.38 -8.28
CA ILE A 13 -10.72 -3.40 -8.70
C ILE A 13 -11.53 -2.91 -7.51
N PHE A 14 -11.90 -3.81 -6.59
CA PHE A 14 -12.60 -3.44 -5.37
C PHE A 14 -11.74 -2.51 -4.48
N CYS A 15 -10.49 -2.89 -4.19
CA CYS A 15 -9.61 -2.09 -3.33
C CYS A 15 -9.19 -0.75 -3.96
N ASN A 16 -8.97 -0.66 -5.27
CA ASN A 16 -8.50 0.58 -5.91
C ASN A 16 -9.63 1.45 -6.47
N CYS A 17 -10.77 0.90 -6.89
CA CYS A 17 -11.87 1.71 -7.41
C CYS A 17 -12.97 1.97 -6.38
N LEU A 18 -13.31 0.98 -5.55
CA LEU A 18 -14.42 1.15 -4.59
C LEU A 18 -13.96 1.83 -3.29
N ALA A 19 -12.75 1.52 -2.81
CA ALA A 19 -12.22 2.13 -1.60
C ALA A 19 -12.15 3.68 -1.67
N PRO A 20 -11.57 4.30 -2.72
CA PRO A 20 -11.58 5.76 -2.82
C PRO A 20 -12.97 6.34 -3.07
N GLN A 21 -13.90 5.58 -3.65
CA GLN A 21 -15.29 6.05 -3.83
C GLN A 21 -15.99 6.32 -2.50
N LEU A 22 -15.60 5.62 -1.42
CA LEU A 22 -16.10 5.87 -0.06
C LEU A 22 -15.70 7.26 0.48
N LEU A 23 -14.63 7.87 -0.03
CA LEU A 23 -14.19 9.22 0.36
C LEU A 23 -15.14 10.32 -0.11
N TRP A 24 -16.01 10.06 -1.08
CA TRP A 24 -17.01 11.04 -1.52
C TRP A 24 -17.95 11.43 -0.37
N PHE A 25 -18.24 10.48 0.53
CA PHE A 25 -19.11 10.70 1.67
C PHE A 25 -18.42 11.56 2.74
N LYS A 26 -19.05 12.69 3.06
CA LYS A 26 -18.58 13.64 4.09
C LYS A 26 -18.50 13.01 5.49
N ALA A 27 -19.27 11.95 5.76
CA ALA A 27 -19.21 11.20 7.01
C ALA A 27 -17.91 10.39 7.14
N VAL A 28 -17.46 9.77 6.04
CA VAL A 28 -16.23 8.97 5.97
C VAL A 28 -14.99 9.86 6.13
N ARG A 29 -14.98 11.04 5.49
CA ARG A 29 -13.86 11.99 5.57
C ARG A 29 -13.67 12.66 6.93
N ARG A 30 -14.68 12.67 7.79
CA ARG A 30 -14.58 13.31 9.11
C ARG A 30 -14.12 12.37 10.22
N LEU A 31 -14.09 11.06 9.97
CA LEU A 31 -13.68 10.08 10.96
C LEU A 31 -12.23 9.62 10.69
N PRO A 32 -11.25 10.03 11.51
CA PRO A 32 -9.84 9.70 11.28
C PRO A 32 -9.58 8.19 11.32
N VAL A 33 -10.36 7.44 12.11
CA VAL A 33 -10.27 5.97 12.17
C VAL A 33 -10.63 5.33 10.82
N ILE A 34 -11.67 5.83 10.14
CA ILE A 34 -12.07 5.29 8.83
C ILE A 34 -11.02 5.65 7.78
N LEU A 35 -10.49 6.87 7.81
CA LEU A 35 -9.40 7.28 6.93
C LEU A 35 -8.14 6.42 7.12
N PHE A 36 -7.80 6.09 8.37
CA PHE A 36 -6.67 5.21 8.66
C PHE A 36 -6.87 3.81 8.08
N VAL A 37 -8.02 3.17 8.36
CA VAL A 37 -8.35 1.85 7.80
C VAL A 37 -8.36 1.89 6.27
N LEU A 38 -8.93 2.95 5.68
CA LEU A 38 -8.99 3.10 4.23
C LEU A 38 -7.60 3.25 3.60
N SER A 39 -6.70 4.00 4.26
CA SER A 39 -5.32 4.15 3.79
C SER A 39 -4.56 2.82 3.78
N LEU A 40 -4.79 1.95 4.78
CA LEU A 40 -4.22 0.60 4.80
C LEU A 40 -4.78 -0.26 3.65
N VAL A 41 -6.09 -0.24 3.43
CA VAL A 41 -6.74 -0.99 2.34
C VAL A 41 -6.21 -0.55 0.97
N ILE A 42 -6.08 0.76 0.73
CA ILE A 42 -5.54 1.30 -0.52
C ILE A 42 -4.07 0.91 -0.68
N ASN A 43 -3.25 1.00 0.37
CA ASN A 43 -1.84 0.64 0.30
C ASN A 43 -1.66 -0.86 -0.06
N VAL A 44 -2.44 -1.75 0.56
CA VAL A 44 -2.47 -3.17 0.21
C VAL A 44 -2.98 -3.38 -1.22
N GLY A 45 -3.99 -2.64 -1.68
CA GLY A 45 -4.51 -2.69 -3.04
C GLY A 45 -3.47 -2.31 -4.10
N MET A 46 -2.71 -1.23 -3.86
CA MET A 46 -1.62 -0.79 -4.72
C MET A 46 -0.47 -1.82 -4.77
N TRP A 47 -0.15 -2.43 -3.63
CA TRP A 47 0.83 -3.52 -3.59
C TRP A 47 0.35 -4.73 -4.39
N LEU A 48 -0.91 -5.12 -4.23
CA LEU A 48 -1.53 -6.22 -4.96
C LEU A 48 -1.54 -5.96 -6.48
N GLU A 49 -1.76 -4.72 -6.91
CA GLU A 49 -1.65 -4.33 -8.31
C GLU A 49 -0.27 -4.60 -8.88
N ARG A 50 0.78 -4.17 -8.18
CA ARG A 50 2.15 -4.46 -8.60
C ARG A 50 2.44 -5.96 -8.62
N PHE A 51 1.95 -6.71 -7.63
CA PHE A 51 2.10 -8.16 -7.58
C PHE A 51 1.43 -8.85 -8.79
N ILE A 52 0.19 -8.48 -9.11
CA ILE A 52 -0.57 -9.05 -10.24
C ILE A 52 0.10 -8.71 -11.57
N ILE A 53 0.52 -7.46 -11.79
CA ILE A 53 1.20 -7.06 -13.03
C ILE A 53 2.48 -7.89 -13.24
N CYS A 54 3.30 -8.05 -12.20
CA CYS A 54 4.53 -8.84 -12.28
C CYS A 54 4.25 -10.33 -12.53
N VAL A 55 3.37 -10.97 -11.75
CA VAL A 55 3.11 -12.41 -11.83
C VAL A 55 2.38 -12.79 -13.11
N VAL A 56 1.36 -12.03 -13.51
CA VAL A 56 0.59 -12.32 -14.73
C VAL A 56 1.44 -12.07 -15.98
N SER A 57 2.35 -11.09 -15.95
CA SER A 57 3.28 -10.86 -17.07
C SER A 57 4.30 -11.99 -17.24
N LEU A 58 4.73 -12.64 -16.15
CA LEU A 58 5.73 -13.71 -16.20
C LEU A 58 5.12 -15.10 -16.48
N HIS A 59 3.87 -15.34 -16.11
CA HIS A 59 3.23 -16.65 -16.26
C HIS A 59 2.89 -17.01 -17.74
N ARG A 60 2.80 -16.02 -18.64
CA ARG A 60 2.55 -16.25 -20.07
C ARG A 60 3.72 -15.73 -20.91
N ASP A 61 4.85 -16.41 -20.82
CA ASP A 61 5.90 -16.25 -21.80
C ASP A 61 5.48 -16.83 -23.17
N HIS A 62 6.14 -16.38 -24.24
CA HIS A 62 5.81 -16.70 -25.64
C HIS A 62 5.86 -18.21 -25.97
N LEU A 63 6.49 -19.05 -25.12
CA LEU A 63 6.51 -20.50 -25.27
C LEU A 63 5.53 -21.18 -24.27
N PRO A 64 4.58 -22.00 -24.75
CA PRO A 64 3.58 -22.66 -23.90
C PRO A 64 4.14 -23.76 -22.98
N SER A 65 5.42 -24.14 -23.12
CA SER A 65 6.07 -25.14 -22.23
C SER A 65 6.63 -24.53 -20.94
N SER A 66 6.75 -23.21 -20.85
CA SER A 66 7.33 -22.50 -19.69
C SER A 66 6.25 -21.87 -18.79
N TRP A 67 4.99 -22.27 -18.96
CA TRP A 67 3.91 -21.84 -18.10
C TRP A 67 4.06 -22.50 -16.74
N ASP A 68 4.67 -21.78 -15.80
CA ASP A 68 4.83 -22.24 -14.43
C ASP A 68 4.06 -21.34 -13.46
N MET A 69 3.48 -21.96 -12.44
CA MET A 69 2.59 -21.29 -11.49
C MET A 69 3.43 -20.82 -10.30
N TYR A 70 3.56 -19.51 -10.11
CA TYR A 70 4.34 -18.97 -9.01
C TYR A 70 3.64 -19.20 -7.66
N TYR A 71 4.24 -20.04 -6.81
CA TYR A 71 3.84 -20.19 -5.42
C TYR A 71 4.87 -19.45 -4.55
N PRO A 72 4.48 -18.37 -3.86
CA PRO A 72 5.40 -17.65 -3.00
C PRO A 72 5.85 -18.56 -1.86
N THR A 73 7.16 -18.59 -1.63
CA THR A 73 7.77 -19.34 -0.54
C THR A 73 7.70 -18.54 0.75
N PHE A 74 7.91 -19.22 1.89
CA PHE A 74 7.99 -18.56 3.20
C PHE A 74 9.02 -17.41 3.22
N TRP A 75 10.14 -17.57 2.52
CA TRP A 75 11.21 -16.58 2.46
C TRP A 75 10.81 -15.30 1.73
N ASP A 76 9.95 -15.38 0.71
CA ASP A 76 9.43 -14.20 0.00
C ASP A 76 8.62 -13.31 0.94
N TRP A 77 7.74 -13.91 1.76
CA TRP A 77 6.96 -13.20 2.77
C TRP A 77 7.83 -12.67 3.90
N ALA A 78 8.84 -13.44 4.35
CA ALA A 78 9.77 -13.01 5.38
C ALA A 78 10.61 -11.80 4.94
N PHE A 79 11.07 -11.78 3.68
CA PHE A 79 11.77 -10.62 3.13
C PHE A 79 10.87 -9.40 3.02
N TYR A 80 9.63 -9.59 2.54
CA TYR A 80 8.65 -8.50 2.47
C TYR A 80 8.38 -7.88 3.84
N LEU A 81 8.05 -8.70 4.84
CA LEU A 81 7.85 -8.24 6.23
C LEU A 81 9.14 -7.63 6.82
N GLY A 82 10.30 -8.18 6.46
CA GLY A 82 11.61 -7.66 6.87
C GLY A 82 11.85 -6.23 6.39
N THR A 83 11.50 -5.90 5.14
CA THR A 83 11.64 -4.53 4.62
C THR A 83 10.71 -3.53 5.31
N ILE A 84 9.48 -3.94 5.62
CA ILE A 84 8.54 -3.13 6.42
C ILE A 84 9.09 -2.90 7.84
N GLY A 85 9.56 -3.96 8.49
CA GLY A 85 10.15 -3.89 9.82
C GLY A 85 11.39 -3.00 9.87
N LEU A 86 12.25 -3.09 8.86
CA LEU A 86 13.42 -2.22 8.70
C LEU A 86 12.99 -0.76 8.51
N PHE A 87 12.04 -0.48 7.62
CA PHE A 87 11.51 0.87 7.41
C PHE A 87 10.95 1.48 8.69
N LEU A 88 10.12 0.73 9.43
CA LEU A 88 9.56 1.18 10.71
C LEU A 88 10.65 1.38 11.76
N THR A 89 11.64 0.50 11.82
CA THR A 89 12.77 0.64 12.76
C THR A 89 13.56 1.92 12.50
N LEU A 90 13.89 2.21 11.23
CA LEU A 90 14.53 3.47 10.87
C LEU A 90 13.62 4.66 11.16
N LEU A 91 12.34 4.61 10.82
CA LEU A 91 11.39 5.69 11.08
C LEU A 91 11.27 6.02 12.57
N LEU A 92 11.18 4.99 13.43
CA LEU A 92 11.15 5.16 14.88
C LEU A 92 12.47 5.73 15.43
N LEU A 93 13.60 5.32 14.84
CA LEU A 93 14.92 5.88 15.19
C LEU A 93 15.02 7.35 14.79
N PHE A 94 14.53 7.74 13.61
CA PHE A 94 14.45 9.12 13.16
C PHE A 94 13.57 9.98 14.08
N ILE A 95 12.38 9.51 14.45
CA ILE A 95 11.47 10.19 15.38
C ILE A 95 12.12 10.38 16.76
N ARG A 96 12.96 9.45 17.19
CA ARG A 96 13.65 9.53 18.47
C ARG A 96 14.87 10.45 18.45
N LEU A 97 15.59 10.54 17.32
CA LEU A 97 16.82 11.31 17.21
C LEU A 97 16.61 12.75 16.72
N LEU A 98 15.56 13.01 15.93
CA LEU A 98 15.28 14.31 15.32
C LEU A 98 13.87 14.80 15.69
N PRO A 99 13.66 16.12 15.82
CA PRO A 99 12.33 16.68 15.98
C PRO A 99 11.51 16.44 14.71
N VAL A 100 10.35 15.78 14.88
CA VAL A 100 9.43 15.43 13.77
C VAL A 100 8.78 16.65 13.13
N ILE A 101 8.74 17.77 13.86
CA ILE A 101 8.15 19.03 13.41
C ILE A 101 9.27 20.08 13.38
N SER A 102 9.39 20.77 12.25
CA SER A 102 10.29 21.91 12.05
C SER A 102 9.86 23.06 12.96
N ILE A 103 10.68 23.35 13.97
CA ILE A 103 10.41 24.45 14.93
C ILE A 103 10.45 25.81 14.21
N SER A 104 11.21 25.93 13.12
CA SER A 104 11.28 27.14 12.29
C SER A 104 9.95 27.47 11.61
N GLU A 105 9.33 26.49 10.94
CA GLU A 105 8.06 26.70 10.22
C GLU A 105 6.90 26.91 11.21
N MET A 106 6.91 26.21 12.35
CA MET A 106 5.91 26.42 13.39
C MET A 106 5.95 27.83 13.99
N ARG A 107 7.14 28.46 14.04
CA ARG A 107 7.28 29.83 14.52
C ARG A 107 6.75 30.85 13.51
N GLU A 108 7.04 30.65 12.23
CA GLU A 108 6.56 31.51 11.13
C GLU A 108 5.03 31.50 11.04
N LEU A 109 4.40 30.31 11.13
CA LEU A 109 2.93 30.19 11.11
C LEU A 109 2.24 30.90 12.28
N VAL A 110 2.88 30.96 13.45
CA VAL A 110 2.35 31.68 14.63
C VAL A 110 2.48 33.19 14.45
N GLU A 111 3.60 33.67 13.92
CA GLU A 111 3.80 35.09 13.62
C GLU A 111 2.85 35.59 12.51
N GLU A 112 2.55 34.78 11.49
CA GLU A 112 1.62 35.16 10.41
C GLU A 112 0.14 35.21 10.87
N HIS A 113 -0.23 34.46 11.92
CA HIS A 113 -1.58 34.44 12.49
C HIS A 113 -1.78 35.40 13.69
N SER A 114 -0.75 36.13 14.12
CA SER A 114 -0.78 37.08 15.25
C SER A 114 -0.98 38.51 14.76
#